data_AF-A0AAD6XAN1-F1
#
_entry.id   AF-A0AAD6XAN1-F1
#
_cell.length_a   1.000
_cell.length_b   1.000
_cell.length_c   1.000
_cell.angle_alpha   90.00
_cell.angle_beta   90.00
_cell.angle_gamma   90.00
#
_symmetry.space_group_name_H-M   'P 1'
#
loop_
_entity.id
_entity.type
_entity.pdbx_description
1 polymer ?
#
loop_
_entity_poly.entity_id
_entity_poly.type
_entity_poly.pdbx_seq_one_letter_code
_entity_poly.pdbx_strand_id
1 'polypeptide(L)'
;MSLLARRALLRSYRPAVRAYTDSATAVEQAKAKWLANQQAIEHHALQTTDFWRKMSYYVCIPALAVFGTYVYNVEIEHGAHNEHLMAENNGTLPQPPRYEYLNRRHKPYPWGMNSLFFNPKTQRDMTVQDD
;
A
#
# COMPACT_ATOMS: atom_id res chain seq x y z
N MET A 1 -47.84 59.42 -3.92
CA MET A 1 -46.62 58.57 -4.05
C MET A 1 -46.43 58.23 -5.52
N SER A 2 -45.66 59.06 -6.22
CA SER A 2 -45.52 59.07 -7.69
C SER A 2 -44.80 57.82 -8.22
N LEU A 3 -45.43 57.13 -9.20
CA LEU A 3 -44.87 55.97 -9.89
C LEU A 3 -43.67 56.32 -10.80
N LEU A 4 -43.41 57.60 -11.05
CA LEU A 4 -42.27 58.07 -11.84
C LEU A 4 -40.94 58.00 -11.07
N ALA A 5 -40.97 58.15 -9.74
CA ALA A 5 -39.78 58.05 -8.91
C ALA A 5 -39.21 56.62 -8.81
N ARG A 6 -40.05 55.60 -9.03
CA ARG A 6 -39.65 54.19 -8.96
C ARG A 6 -38.92 53.67 -10.21
N ARG A 7 -39.08 54.32 -11.37
CA ARG A 7 -38.42 53.91 -12.61
C ARG A 7 -37.01 54.50 -12.79
N ALA A 8 -36.69 55.59 -12.09
CA ALA A 8 -35.36 56.21 -12.16
C ALA A 8 -34.29 55.46 -11.34
N LEU A 9 -34.69 54.75 -10.27
CA LEU A 9 -33.77 54.01 -9.39
C LEU A 9 -33.31 52.65 -9.93
N LEU A 10 -33.92 52.15 -11.03
CA LEU A 10 -33.54 50.88 -11.65
C LEU A 10 -32.48 51.03 -12.76
N ARG A 11 -32.02 52.25 -13.07
CA ARG A 11 -31.02 52.49 -14.13
C ARG A 11 -29.58 52.60 -13.64
N SER A 12 -29.33 52.54 -12.32
CA SER A 12 -27.98 52.63 -11.74
C SER A 12 -27.27 51.28 -11.61
N TYR A 13 -27.96 50.15 -11.79
CA TYR A 13 -27.34 48.83 -11.75
C TYR A 13 -26.88 48.40 -13.15
N ARG A 14 -25.81 49.02 -13.66
CA ARG A 14 -25.02 48.37 -14.72
C ARG A 14 -24.35 47.16 -14.07
N PRO A 15 -24.65 45.90 -14.47
CA PRO A 15 -23.84 44.79 -14.00
C PRO A 15 -22.40 45.09 -14.39
N ALA A 16 -21.48 45.03 -13.44
CA ALA A 16 -20.07 45.10 -13.75
C ALA A 16 -19.78 44.02 -14.79
N VAL A 17 -19.64 44.41 -16.05
CA VAL A 17 -19.21 43.51 -17.11
C VAL A 17 -17.89 42.95 -16.62
N ARG A 18 -17.83 41.64 -16.41
CA ARG A 18 -16.62 40.95 -15.96
C ARG A 18 -15.57 41.20 -17.03
N ALA A 19 -14.75 42.22 -16.82
CA ALA A 19 -13.66 42.56 -17.71
C ALA A 19 -12.67 41.42 -17.63
N TYR A 20 -12.66 40.55 -18.64
CA TYR A 20 -11.50 39.72 -18.89
C TYR A 20 -10.38 40.70 -19.24
N THR A 21 -9.41 40.83 -18.34
CA THR A 21 -8.17 41.55 -18.63
C THR A 21 -7.39 40.70 -19.63
N ASP A 22 -7.76 40.80 -20.90
CA ASP A 22 -7.00 40.27 -22.04
C ASP A 22 -5.79 41.16 -22.33
N SER A 23 -5.19 41.71 -21.27
CA SER A 23 -3.95 42.43 -21.38
C SER A 23 -2.87 41.37 -21.61
N ALA A 24 -2.29 41.37 -22.81
CA ALA A 24 -1.18 40.49 -23.18
C ALA A 24 -0.09 40.43 -22.08
N THR A 25 0.10 41.53 -21.33
CA THR A 25 1.00 41.62 -20.18
C THR A 25 0.63 40.68 -19.01
N ALA A 26 -0.65 40.55 -18.66
CA ALA A 26 -1.11 39.65 -17.59
C ALA A 26 -0.98 38.17 -18.00
N VAL A 27 -1.24 37.86 -19.27
CA VAL A 27 -1.05 36.52 -19.83
C VAL A 27 0.44 36.13 -19.87
N GLU A 28 1.31 37.04 -20.32
CA GLU A 28 2.76 36.85 -20.31
C GLU A 28 3.31 36.70 -18.88
N GLN A 29 2.85 37.50 -17.92
CA GLN A 29 3.22 37.36 -16.50
C GLN A 29 2.78 36.01 -15.91
N ALA A 30 1.55 35.57 -16.21
CA ALA A 30 1.04 34.27 -15.77
C ALA A 30 1.85 33.12 -16.38
N LYS A 31 2.20 33.22 -17.66
CA LYS A 31 3.05 32.25 -18.36
C LYS A 31 4.47 32.21 -17.78
N ALA A 32 5.08 33.36 -17.53
CA ALA A 32 6.41 33.45 -16.90
C ALA A 32 6.40 32.83 -15.49
N LYS A 33 5.36 33.11 -14.70
CA LYS A 33 5.19 32.51 -13.37
C LYS A 33 5.00 30.99 -13.44
N TRP A 34 4.21 30.50 -14.40
CA TRP A 34 4.02 29.07 -14.60
C TRP A 34 5.33 28.38 -14.99
N LEU A 35 6.09 28.96 -15.93
CA LEU A 35 7.40 28.43 -16.33
C LEU A 35 8.39 28.39 -15.14
N ALA A 36 8.45 29.45 -14.34
CA ALA A 36 9.27 29.49 -13.13
C ALA A 36 8.87 28.41 -12.11
N ASN A 37 7.56 28.18 -11.94
CA ASN A 37 7.06 27.10 -11.07
C ASN A 37 7.42 25.71 -11.60
N GLN A 38 7.37 25.48 -12.92
CA GLN A 38 7.78 24.20 -13.51
C GLN A 38 9.26 23.93 -13.26
N GLN A 39 10.13 24.92 -13.46
CA GLN A 39 11.56 24.81 -13.16
C GLN A 39 11.82 24.54 -11.67
N ALA A 40 11.07 25.19 -10.78
CA ALA A 40 11.17 24.95 -9.34
C ALA A 40 10.75 23.52 -8.95
N ILE A 41 9.67 23.00 -9.56
CA ILE A 41 9.21 21.62 -9.33
C ILE A 41 10.24 20.62 -9.84
N GLU A 42 10.79 20.83 -11.03
CA GLU A 42 11.82 19.97 -11.61
C GLU A 42 13.07 19.94 -10.71
N HIS A 43 13.56 21.10 -10.30
CA HIS A 43 14.70 21.18 -9.38
C HIS A 43 14.44 20.47 -8.04
N HIS A 44 13.26 20.68 -7.45
CA HIS A 44 12.88 20.00 -6.21
C HIS A 44 12.76 18.48 -6.40
N ALA A 45 12.20 18.02 -7.52
CA ALA A 45 12.08 16.60 -7.84
C ALA A 45 13.45 15.92 -8.01
N LEU A 46 14.43 16.62 -8.60
CA LEU A 46 15.80 16.12 -8.69
C LEU A 46 16.43 15.95 -7.30
N GLN A 47 16.24 16.92 -6.41
CA GLN A 47 16.77 16.86 -5.04
C GLN A 47 16.10 15.76 -4.21
N THR A 48 14.78 15.62 -4.27
CA THR A 48 14.06 14.58 -3.53
C THR A 48 14.42 13.20 -4.06
N THR A 49 14.54 13.02 -5.37
CA THR A 49 14.93 11.74 -5.96
C THR A 49 16.33 11.31 -5.51
N ASP A 50 17.30 12.22 -5.50
CA ASP A 50 18.65 11.93 -4.98
C ASP A 50 18.63 11.59 -3.48
N PHE A 51 17.83 12.31 -2.69
CA PHE A 51 17.64 12.01 -1.27
C PHE A 51 17.09 10.59 -1.04
N TRP A 52 16.00 10.23 -1.73
CA TRP A 52 15.39 8.90 -1.59
C TRP A 52 16.30 7.78 -2.08
N ARG A 53 17.07 8.00 -3.15
CA ARG A 53 18.09 7.07 -3.61
C ARG A 53 19.15 6.80 -2.53
N LYS A 54 19.65 7.86 -1.89
CA LYS A 54 20.62 7.74 -0.80
C LYS A 54 20.02 7.00 0.39
N MET A 55 18.79 7.32 0.79
CA MET A 55 18.17 6.65 1.92
C MET A 55 17.96 5.15 1.64
N SER A 56 17.52 4.78 0.43
CA SER A 56 17.40 3.37 0.04
C SER A 56 18.74 2.62 0.15
N TYR A 57 19.84 3.23 -0.29
CA TYR A 57 21.15 2.57 -0.25
C TYR A 57 21.82 2.58 1.13
N TYR A 58 21.72 3.68 1.87
CA TYR A 58 22.45 3.84 3.14
C TYR A 58 21.65 3.42 4.36
N VAL A 59 20.33 3.28 4.25
CA VAL A 59 19.48 2.87 5.36
C VAL A 59 18.81 1.53 5.06
N CYS A 60 18.07 1.43 3.95
CA CYS A 60 17.27 0.23 3.69
C CYS A 60 18.14 -1.01 3.42
N ILE A 61 19.21 -0.89 2.62
CA ILE A 61 20.10 -2.04 2.36
C ILE A 61 20.79 -2.55 3.64
N PRO A 62 21.43 -1.70 4.47
CA PRO A 62 22.01 -2.17 5.73
C PRO A 62 20.96 -2.76 6.68
N ALA A 63 19.78 -2.16 6.77
CA ALA A 63 18.69 -2.70 7.59
C ALA A 63 18.28 -4.10 7.10
N LEU A 64 18.09 -4.28 5.78
CA LEU A 64 17.78 -5.58 5.20
C LEU A 64 18.87 -6.62 5.45
N ALA A 65 20.16 -6.23 5.43
CA ALA A 65 21.24 -7.15 5.76
C ALA A 65 21.15 -7.63 7.21
N VAL A 66 20.95 -6.72 8.17
CA VAL A 66 20.81 -7.06 9.59
C VAL A 66 19.61 -7.96 9.83
N PHE A 67 18.43 -7.57 9.33
CA PHE A 67 17.21 -8.38 9.49
C PHE A 67 17.30 -9.71 8.74
N GLY A 68 17.95 -9.74 7.57
CA GLY A 68 18.20 -10.95 6.81
C GLY A 68 19.03 -11.96 7.60
N THR A 69 20.13 -11.51 8.22
CA THR A 69 20.95 -12.38 9.09
C THR A 69 20.18 -12.85 10.32
N TYR A 70 19.40 -11.99 10.95
CA TYR A 70 18.57 -12.38 12.09
C TYR A 70 17.56 -13.47 11.73
N VAL A 71 16.79 -13.26 10.65
CA VAL A 71 15.78 -14.24 10.19
C VAL A 71 16.46 -15.55 9.77
N TYR A 72 17.63 -15.49 9.14
CA TYR A 72 18.40 -16.68 8.78
C TYR A 72 18.74 -17.54 10.01
N ASN A 73 19.19 -16.92 11.10
CA ASN A 73 19.51 -17.66 12.33
C ASN A 73 18.25 -18.30 12.95
N VAL A 74 17.15 -17.56 13.00
CA VAL A 74 15.85 -18.07 13.51
C VAL A 74 15.35 -19.23 12.64
N GLU A 75 15.53 -19.18 11.32
CA GLU A 75 15.15 -20.27 10.43
C GLU A 75 15.99 -21.53 10.64
N ILE A 76 17.30 -21.38 10.92
CA ILE A 76 18.15 -22.52 11.31
C ILE A 76 17.63 -23.17 12.59
N GLU A 77 17.27 -22.37 13.60
CA GLU A 77 16.71 -22.86 14.85
C GLU A 77 15.38 -23.61 14.63
N HIS A 78 14.50 -23.08 13.77
CA HIS A 78 13.28 -23.78 13.36
C HIS A 78 13.57 -25.10 12.64
N GLY A 79 14.56 -25.13 11.74
CA GLY A 79 15.01 -26.34 11.05
C GLY A 79 15.45 -27.41 12.05
N ALA A 80 16.34 -27.05 12.97
CA ALA A 80 16.83 -27.95 14.01
C ALA A 80 15.70 -28.46 14.93
N HIS A 81 14.75 -27.59 15.30
CA HIS A 81 13.58 -27.99 16.10
C HIS A 81 12.72 -29.03 15.36
N ASN A 82 12.46 -28.81 14.08
CA ASN A 82 11.68 -29.76 13.26
C ASN A 82 12.41 -31.10 13.12
N GLU A 83 13.73 -31.10 12.93
CA GLU A 83 14.54 -32.32 12.87
C GLU A 83 14.49 -33.11 14.18
N HIS A 84 14.57 -32.42 15.33
CA HIS A 84 14.39 -33.04 16.65
C HIS A 84 13.01 -33.68 16.80
N LEU A 85 11.94 -32.96 16.45
CA LEU A 85 10.57 -33.51 16.51
C LEU A 85 10.40 -34.72 15.60
N MET A 86 10.99 -34.70 14.40
CA MET A 86 10.97 -35.84 13.50
C MET A 86 11.71 -37.05 14.08
N ALA A 87 12.87 -36.84 14.71
CA ALA A 87 13.62 -37.91 15.36
C ALA A 87 12.83 -38.57 16.51
N GLU A 88 12.08 -37.78 17.29
CA GLU A 88 11.22 -38.29 18.36
C GLU A 88 9.96 -39.01 17.86
N ASN A 89 9.51 -38.71 16.64
CA ASN A 89 8.26 -39.22 16.06
C ASN A 89 8.51 -40.16 14.86
N ASN A 90 9.44 -41.10 15.00
CA ASN A 90 9.72 -42.16 14.00
C ASN A 90 10.05 -41.64 12.59
N GLY A 91 10.67 -40.47 12.48
CA GLY A 91 11.06 -39.85 11.20
C GLY A 91 9.95 -39.04 10.51
N THR A 92 8.80 -38.84 11.14
CA THR A 92 7.72 -37.98 10.64
C THR A 92 7.43 -36.85 11.62
N LEU A 93 6.96 -35.70 11.12
CA LEU A 93 6.52 -34.63 12.01
C LEU A 93 5.24 -35.05 12.75
N PRO A 94 5.10 -34.72 14.05
CA PRO A 94 3.91 -35.07 14.80
C PRO A 94 2.67 -34.41 14.18
N GLN A 95 1.62 -35.20 13.99
CA GLN A 95 0.35 -34.64 13.51
C GLN A 95 -0.22 -33.67 14.55
N PRO A 96 -0.68 -32.47 14.17
CA PRO A 96 -1.23 -31.50 15.11
C PRO A 96 -2.37 -32.11 15.94
N PRO A 97 -2.56 -31.81 17.22
CA PRO A 97 -3.67 -32.37 18.01
C PRO A 97 -5.04 -32.09 17.37
N ARG A 98 -5.96 -33.07 17.42
CA ARG A 98 -7.29 -32.97 16.80
C ARG A 98 -8.28 -32.33 17.76
N TYR A 99 -8.17 -31.02 17.92
CA TYR A 99 -9.21 -30.26 18.62
C TYR A 99 -10.39 -29.97 17.69
N GLU A 100 -11.61 -29.97 18.22
CA GLU A 100 -12.85 -29.77 17.44
C GLU A 100 -12.90 -28.45 16.67
N TYR A 101 -12.20 -27.43 17.18
CA TYR A 101 -12.10 -26.13 16.55
C TYR A 101 -11.02 -26.06 15.46
N LEU A 102 -10.08 -27.00 15.40
CA LEU A 102 -9.02 -27.04 14.39
C LEU A 102 -9.46 -27.81 13.15
N ASN A 103 -9.03 -27.33 11.99
CA ASN A 103 -9.31 -27.93 10.68
C ASN A 103 -10.80 -28.26 10.42
N ARG A 104 -11.72 -27.53 11.05
CA ARG A 104 -13.16 -27.70 10.86
C ARG A 104 -13.53 -27.44 9.40
N ARG A 105 -14.34 -28.33 8.82
CA ARG A 105 -14.90 -28.20 7.47
C ARG A 105 -16.40 -28.45 7.52
N HIS A 106 -17.17 -27.41 7.23
CA HIS A 106 -18.63 -27.51 7.07
C HIS A 106 -19.02 -27.91 5.66
N LYS A 107 -18.27 -27.41 4.68
CA LYS A 107 -18.43 -27.70 3.25
C LYS A 107 -17.02 -27.91 2.66
N PRO A 108 -16.88 -28.83 1.69
CA PRO A 108 -15.65 -28.97 0.92
C PRO A 108 -15.27 -27.70 0.17
N TYR A 109 -13.96 -27.48 -0.05
CA TYR A 109 -13.52 -26.44 -0.99
C TYR A 109 -13.79 -26.89 -2.44
N PRO A 110 -13.86 -25.96 -3.41
CA PRO A 110 -14.12 -26.30 -4.81
C PRO A 110 -13.11 -27.23 -5.48
N TRP A 111 -11.92 -27.40 -4.89
CA TRP A 111 -10.82 -28.22 -5.43
C TRP A 111 -10.41 -29.40 -4.52
N GLY A 112 -11.04 -29.57 -3.36
CA GLY A 112 -10.67 -30.63 -2.39
C GLY A 112 -10.93 -30.27 -0.93
N MET A 113 -10.50 -31.12 0.01
CA MET A 113 -10.70 -30.89 1.46
C MET A 113 -9.61 -30.01 2.07
N ASN A 114 -8.42 -30.04 1.48
CA ASN A 114 -7.26 -29.31 1.95
C ASN A 114 -7.21 -27.89 1.38
N SER A 115 -6.56 -26.99 2.13
CA SER A 115 -6.37 -25.58 1.71
C SER A 115 -5.46 -25.46 0.49
N LEU A 116 -5.46 -24.30 -0.16
CA LEU A 116 -4.63 -24.04 -1.34
C LEU A 116 -3.12 -24.19 -1.07
N PHE A 117 -2.65 -23.72 0.10
CA PHE A 117 -1.26 -23.85 0.55
C PHE A 117 -1.10 -25.01 1.53
N PHE A 118 -1.68 -26.16 1.18
CA PHE A 118 -1.55 -27.36 2.00
C PHE A 118 -0.15 -27.97 1.90
N ASN A 119 0.47 -28.25 3.04
CA ASN A 119 1.75 -28.95 3.14
C ASN A 119 1.56 -30.27 3.92
N PRO A 120 1.66 -31.43 3.26
CA PRO A 120 1.44 -32.74 3.90
C PRO A 120 2.45 -33.07 4.99
N LYS A 121 3.60 -32.38 5.05
CA LYS A 121 4.61 -32.59 6.09
C LYS A 121 4.24 -31.92 7.41
N THR A 122 3.54 -30.78 7.38
CA THR A 122 3.31 -29.94 8.56
C THR A 122 1.84 -29.81 8.93
N GLN A 123 0.95 -30.09 7.98
CA GLN A 123 -0.50 -29.95 8.15
C GLN A 123 -1.16 -31.32 8.02
N ARG A 124 -2.18 -31.54 8.85
CA ARG A 124 -3.02 -32.73 8.77
C ARG A 124 -3.79 -32.76 7.47
N ASP A 125 -3.75 -33.90 6.79
CA ASP A 125 -4.60 -34.17 5.64
C ASP A 125 -6.05 -34.39 6.08
N MET A 126 -6.98 -33.60 5.52
CA MET A 126 -8.40 -33.68 5.82
C MET A 126 -9.16 -34.66 4.92
N THR A 127 -8.48 -35.31 4.00
CA THR A 127 -9.06 -36.38 3.16
C THR A 127 -8.96 -37.75 3.81
N VAL A 128 -7.98 -37.93 4.71
CA VAL A 128 -7.81 -39.17 5.48
C VAL A 128 -8.75 -39.11 6.68
N GLN A 129 -9.62 -40.11 6.77
CA GLN A 129 -10.54 -40.25 7.88
C GLN A 129 -9.92 -41.27 8.84
N ASP A 130 -9.49 -40.79 10.02
CA ASP A 130 -8.99 -41.67 11.07
C ASP A 130 -10.20 -42.43 11.68
N ASP A 131 -10.18 -43.77 11.58
CA ASP A 131 -11.19 -44.69 12.14
C ASP A 131 -11.27 -44.62 13.68
#